data_AF-A0A420W472-F1
#
_entry.id   AF-A0A420W472-F1
#
_cell.length_a   1.000
_cell.length_b   1.000
_cell.length_c   1.000
_cell.angle_alpha   90.00
_cell.angle_beta   90.00
_cell.angle_gamma   90.00
#
_symmetry.space_group_name_H-M   'P 1'
#
loop_
_entity.id
_entity.type
_entity.pdbx_description
1 polymer ?
#
loop_
_entity_poly.entity_id
_entity_poly.type
_entity_poly.pdbx_seq_one_letter_code
_entity_poly.pdbx_strand_id
1 'polypeptide(L)'
;MLLKPIAGACVSLFLLFSCKTRATSTHIEVTGAPERQGLTEKQYIKVVGDQAYIGAKFDKTQDITILFRKCMFNDLMTFFQIGLANNSSALPSKTPERKPDQILNLTTSDNIGPVLIQGGSWIGGNHSYQETGKSKTAKTLSYAFYADGELLKAGDERWAQVVTVRVKNALYDPLRPGPQSDGEQTSLDHTLILEDVIYTILGGSIQVELSHKYQSNEKRIVERYYGMQSMFVGETDLMTPNGPFSDFQRIPEDTTFSKRAGQDFNRIIELNSVTGICQSTFLYPEPKRFLGKDNKAFIRAYGKSYHNLLASKEIKKGEFFSWSGLYTWFRPLTNNHNYLAYCGKMEGEQLIFIDCKCPFQGEIVLPNSLLNKKYRILFLDQGIGIQKSKQGLKMKAKRNGSLILAYK
;
A
#
# COMPACT_ATOMS: atom_id res chain seq x y z
N MET A 1 -32.61 36.25 33.82
CA MET A 1 -33.06 36.62 32.46
C MET A 1 -31.80 36.70 31.59
N LEU A 2 -31.20 35.55 31.25
CA LEU A 2 -31.39 34.79 30.00
C LEU A 2 -31.11 35.64 28.74
N LEU A 3 -29.87 35.56 28.26
CA LEU A 3 -29.54 35.78 26.86
C LEU A 3 -29.23 34.41 26.24
N LYS A 4 -30.09 33.98 25.31
CA LYS A 4 -29.91 32.87 24.37
C LYS A 4 -29.76 33.45 22.96
N PRO A 5 -29.06 32.76 22.04
CA PRO A 5 -28.75 33.29 20.72
C PRO A 5 -29.79 32.96 19.64
N ILE A 6 -29.94 33.95 18.77
CA ILE A 6 -30.27 34.01 17.34
C ILE A 6 -30.43 32.67 16.61
N ALA A 7 -31.62 32.46 16.05
CA ALA A 7 -31.89 31.55 14.93
C ALA A 7 -32.07 32.39 13.65
N GLY A 8 -31.30 32.07 12.62
CA GLY A 8 -31.41 32.68 11.29
C GLY A 8 -30.99 31.66 10.25
N ALA A 9 -31.98 31.12 9.53
CA ALA A 9 -31.83 30.09 8.52
C ALA A 9 -30.96 30.57 7.35
N CYS A 10 -29.92 29.79 7.03
CA CYS A 10 -29.11 29.98 5.83
C CYS A 10 -29.71 29.14 4.69
N VAL A 11 -30.43 29.79 3.79
CA VAL A 11 -30.81 29.22 2.49
C VAL A 11 -29.62 29.44 1.56
N SER A 12 -28.82 28.40 1.33
CA SER A 12 -27.75 28.43 0.33
C SER A 12 -28.20 27.66 -0.91
N LEU A 13 -28.50 28.44 -1.93
CA LEU A 13 -28.85 28.07 -3.29
C LEU A 13 -27.71 27.25 -3.92
N PHE A 14 -27.95 25.98 -4.24
CA PHE A 14 -27.03 25.15 -5.02
C PHE A 14 -27.05 25.62 -6.48
N LEU A 15 -26.11 26.49 -6.85
CA LEU A 15 -25.76 26.77 -8.24
C LEU A 15 -24.83 25.66 -8.74
N LEU A 16 -25.39 24.74 -9.53
CA LEU A 16 -24.68 23.76 -10.34
C LEU A 16 -23.85 24.50 -11.42
N PHE A 17 -22.62 24.88 -11.10
CA PHE A 17 -21.63 25.21 -12.13
C PHE A 17 -20.96 23.93 -12.63
N SER A 18 -21.39 23.50 -13.81
CA SER A 18 -20.66 22.56 -14.66
C SER A 18 -19.34 23.20 -15.09
N CYS A 19 -18.28 23.00 -14.30
CA CYS A 19 -16.93 23.35 -14.71
C CYS A 19 -16.29 22.12 -15.36
N LYS A 20 -16.32 22.07 -16.70
CA LYS A 20 -15.42 21.21 -17.48
C LYS A 20 -14.01 21.77 -17.35
N THR A 21 -13.30 21.44 -16.26
CA THR A 21 -11.85 21.59 -16.24
C THR A 21 -11.26 20.47 -17.10
N ARG A 22 -10.74 20.87 -18.27
CA ARG A 22 -9.92 20.01 -19.12
C ARG A 22 -8.64 19.74 -18.34
N ALA A 23 -8.57 18.60 -17.65
CA ALA A 23 -7.32 18.12 -17.07
C ALA A 23 -6.35 17.85 -18.22
N THR A 24 -5.27 18.63 -18.30
CA THR A 24 -4.16 18.34 -19.19
C THR A 24 -3.40 17.15 -18.62
N SER A 25 -3.63 15.95 -19.17
CA SER A 25 -2.79 14.79 -18.90
C SER A 25 -1.39 15.06 -19.44
N THR A 26 -0.42 15.16 -18.54
CA THR A 26 1.00 15.03 -18.91
C THR A 26 1.25 13.58 -19.31
N HIS A 27 1.05 13.26 -20.59
CA HIS A 27 1.41 11.95 -21.14
C HIS A 27 2.94 11.82 -21.14
N ILE A 28 3.49 11.20 -20.11
CA ILE A 28 4.88 10.72 -20.12
C ILE A 28 4.87 9.35 -20.79
N GLU A 29 5.11 9.32 -22.10
CA GLU A 29 5.34 8.05 -22.79
C GLU A 29 6.71 7.51 -22.42
N VAL A 30 6.72 6.35 -21.76
CA VAL A 30 7.95 5.60 -21.48
C VAL A 30 7.89 4.32 -22.30
N THR A 31 8.84 4.15 -23.21
CA THR A 31 9.12 2.88 -23.88
C THR A 31 10.55 2.47 -23.53
N GLY A 32 10.70 1.38 -22.77
CA GLY A 32 12.02 0.80 -22.47
C GLY A 32 12.63 1.23 -21.13
N ALA A 33 12.07 0.75 -20.02
CA ALA A 33 12.75 0.77 -18.71
C ALA A 33 14.19 0.23 -18.78
N PRO A 34 15.09 0.66 -17.87
CA PRO A 34 16.41 0.06 -17.74
C PRO A 34 16.27 -1.46 -17.55
N GLU A 35 16.96 -2.18 -18.43
CA GLU A 35 16.93 -3.63 -18.51
C GLU A 35 17.35 -4.26 -17.17
N ARG A 36 16.49 -5.09 -16.58
CA ARG A 36 16.78 -5.84 -15.33
C ARG A 36 17.53 -7.16 -15.57
N GLN A 37 17.97 -7.42 -16.80
CA GLN A 37 18.66 -8.65 -17.17
C GLN A 37 19.99 -8.79 -16.42
N GLY A 38 20.21 -9.95 -15.79
CA GLY A 38 21.44 -10.24 -15.03
C GLY A 38 21.50 -9.69 -13.61
N LEU A 39 20.44 -9.01 -13.13
CA LEU A 39 20.37 -8.61 -11.73
C LEU A 39 20.15 -9.82 -10.83
N THR A 40 20.91 -9.88 -9.73
CA THR A 40 20.73 -10.91 -8.72
C THR A 40 19.35 -10.80 -8.07
N GLU A 41 18.76 -11.94 -7.72
CA GLU A 41 17.55 -11.99 -6.90
C GLU A 41 17.87 -11.94 -5.40
N LYS A 42 19.16 -12.04 -5.03
CA LYS A 42 19.59 -11.97 -3.64
C LYS A 42 19.46 -10.55 -3.10
N GLN A 43 19.06 -10.46 -1.85
CA GLN A 43 19.03 -9.25 -1.04
C GLN A 43 19.97 -9.42 0.16
N TYR A 44 20.43 -8.31 0.71
CA TYR A 44 21.28 -8.31 1.90
C TYR A 44 20.48 -7.73 3.07
N ILE A 45 20.47 -8.41 4.20
CA ILE A 45 19.84 -7.95 5.44
C ILE A 45 20.90 -7.73 6.50
N LYS A 46 20.72 -6.67 7.29
CA LYS A 46 21.48 -6.36 8.50
C LYS A 46 20.52 -5.94 9.61
N VAL A 47 20.63 -6.57 10.77
CA VAL A 47 19.82 -6.26 11.95
C VAL A 47 20.67 -5.45 12.94
N VAL A 48 20.22 -4.24 13.27
CA VAL A 48 20.90 -3.35 14.22
C VAL A 48 19.93 -3.00 15.34
N GLY A 49 20.17 -3.52 16.54
CA GLY A 49 19.25 -3.36 17.65
C GLY A 49 17.86 -3.94 17.33
N ASP A 50 16.83 -3.09 17.35
CA ASP A 50 15.45 -3.43 17.03
C ASP A 50 15.06 -3.16 15.56
N GLN A 51 16.04 -2.84 14.71
CA GLN A 51 15.82 -2.42 13.33
C GLN A 51 16.38 -3.43 12.34
N ALA A 52 15.70 -3.58 11.20
CA ALA A 52 16.19 -4.38 10.09
C ALA A 52 16.36 -3.51 8.84
N TYR A 53 17.56 -3.53 8.27
CA TYR A 53 17.92 -2.86 7.04
C TYR A 53 18.06 -3.90 5.94
N ILE A 54 17.38 -3.71 4.82
CA ILE A 54 17.35 -4.64 3.69
C ILE A 54 17.75 -3.88 2.43
N GLY A 55 18.69 -4.42 1.67
CA GLY A 55 19.12 -3.89 0.38
C GLY A 55 18.91 -4.89 -0.75
N ALA A 56 18.30 -4.47 -1.84
CA ALA A 56 18.11 -5.27 -3.05
C ALA A 56 18.42 -4.44 -4.31
N LYS A 57 18.68 -5.08 -5.46
CA LYS A 57 18.85 -4.34 -6.72
C LYS A 57 17.51 -3.74 -7.14
N PHE A 58 17.48 -2.43 -7.40
CA PHE A 58 16.35 -1.78 -8.04
C PHE A 58 16.48 -1.84 -9.56
N ASP A 59 17.68 -1.54 -10.05
CA ASP A 59 18.11 -1.70 -11.44
C ASP A 59 19.65 -1.85 -11.52
N LYS A 60 20.24 -1.63 -12.70
CA LYS A 60 21.70 -1.74 -12.93
C LYS A 60 22.51 -0.66 -12.21
N THR A 61 21.93 0.46 -11.78
CA THR A 61 22.67 1.61 -11.22
C THR A 61 22.25 1.94 -9.79
N GLN A 62 21.15 1.39 -9.30
CA GLN A 62 20.62 1.68 -7.97
C GLN A 62 20.20 0.42 -7.22
N ASP A 63 20.35 0.47 -5.89
CA ASP A 63 19.74 -0.44 -4.95
C ASP A 63 18.48 0.21 -4.36
N ILE A 64 17.46 -0.60 -4.08
CA ILE A 64 16.38 -0.24 -3.19
C ILE A 64 16.73 -0.67 -1.78
N THR A 65 16.58 0.25 -0.84
CA THR A 65 16.85 0.07 0.60
C THR A 65 15.53 0.16 1.36
N ILE A 66 15.34 -0.72 2.33
CA ILE A 66 14.14 -0.80 3.16
C ILE A 66 14.59 -0.86 4.62
N LEU A 67 14.04 0.03 5.45
CA LEU A 67 14.24 0.05 6.89
C LEU A 67 12.95 -0.31 7.61
N PHE A 68 12.98 -1.37 8.42
CA PHE A 68 11.95 -1.67 9.41
C PHE A 68 12.35 -1.16 10.79
N ARG A 69 11.44 -0.45 11.46
CA ARG A 69 11.59 0.00 12.85
C ARG A 69 10.23 0.31 13.46
N LYS A 70 10.20 0.50 14.78
CA LYS A 70 9.07 1.13 15.45
C LYS A 70 8.99 2.61 15.05
N CYS A 71 7.78 3.06 14.72
CA CYS A 71 7.52 4.44 14.32
C CYS A 71 6.05 4.82 14.57
N MET A 72 5.68 6.04 14.16
CA MET A 72 4.37 6.67 14.39
C MET A 72 4.09 6.88 15.89
N PHE A 73 2.96 7.51 16.20
CA PHE A 73 2.56 7.79 17.57
C PHE A 73 2.51 6.55 18.49
N ASN A 74 2.11 5.39 17.94
CA ASN A 74 1.95 4.15 18.70
C ASN A 74 3.23 3.28 18.78
N ASP A 75 4.36 3.72 18.22
CA ASP A 75 5.60 2.92 18.14
C ASP A 75 5.39 1.52 17.55
N LEU A 76 4.61 1.42 16.46
CA LEU A 76 4.33 0.15 15.80
C LEU A 76 5.47 -0.24 14.87
N MET A 77 5.85 -1.52 14.88
CA MET A 77 6.86 -2.09 13.98
C MET A 77 6.31 -2.20 12.55
N THR A 78 6.92 -1.49 11.60
CA THR A 78 6.57 -1.54 10.17
C THR A 78 7.76 -1.09 9.32
N PHE A 79 7.63 -1.14 7.99
CA PHE A 79 8.60 -0.50 7.09
C PHE A 79 8.50 1.02 7.24
N PHE A 80 9.55 1.65 7.73
CA PHE A 80 9.62 3.07 8.04
C PHE A 80 10.12 3.91 6.87
N GLN A 81 11.16 3.44 6.19
CA GLN A 81 11.78 4.18 5.10
C GLN A 81 12.10 3.24 3.95
N ILE A 82 11.80 3.72 2.74
CA ILE A 82 12.20 3.05 1.51
C ILE A 82 12.87 4.09 0.64
N GLY A 83 14.00 3.75 0.06
CA GLY A 83 14.78 4.70 -0.73
C GLY A 83 15.67 4.02 -1.75
N LEU A 84 16.15 4.81 -2.71
CA LEU A 84 17.13 4.38 -3.70
C LEU A 84 18.51 4.87 -3.31
N ALA A 85 19.50 4.03 -3.52
CA ALA A 85 20.89 4.35 -3.26
C ALA A 85 21.77 3.87 -4.42
N ASN A 86 22.61 4.75 -4.94
CA ASN A 86 23.45 4.53 -6.11
C ASN A 86 24.41 3.36 -5.86
N ASN A 87 24.37 2.37 -6.74
CA ASN A 87 25.23 1.21 -6.76
C ASN A 87 25.19 0.56 -8.14
N SER A 88 26.28 0.68 -8.90
CA SER A 88 26.42 0.04 -10.22
C SER A 88 26.99 -1.39 -10.16
N SER A 89 27.24 -1.92 -8.96
CA SER A 89 27.68 -3.30 -8.80
C SER A 89 26.54 -4.28 -9.12
N ALA A 90 26.92 -5.48 -9.57
CA ALA A 90 25.98 -6.56 -9.87
C ALA A 90 25.22 -7.06 -8.64
N LEU A 91 25.80 -6.93 -7.45
CA LEU A 91 25.18 -7.28 -6.18
C LEU A 91 24.75 -6.01 -5.40
N PRO A 92 23.67 -6.10 -4.59
CA PRO A 92 23.32 -5.05 -3.64
C PRO A 92 24.48 -4.72 -2.70
N SER A 93 24.49 -3.48 -2.19
CA SER A 93 25.44 -3.09 -1.15
C SER A 93 25.25 -3.91 0.12
N LYS A 94 26.36 -4.25 0.78
CA LYS A 94 26.37 -4.81 2.13
C LYS A 94 26.20 -3.76 3.24
N THR A 95 25.96 -2.50 2.86
CA THR A 95 25.65 -1.40 3.77
C THR A 95 24.23 -0.86 3.53
N PRO A 96 23.18 -1.68 3.69
CA PRO A 96 21.79 -1.25 3.45
C PRO A 96 21.32 -0.16 4.43
N GLU A 97 22.04 0.06 5.54
CA GLU A 97 21.80 1.11 6.52
C GLU A 97 22.26 2.51 6.09
N ARG A 98 23.01 2.61 4.99
CA ARG A 98 23.41 3.91 4.47
C ARG A 98 22.18 4.76 4.13
N LYS A 99 22.30 6.07 4.34
CA LYS A 99 21.25 7.01 3.93
C LYS A 99 21.00 6.86 2.42
N PRO A 100 19.75 6.69 1.97
CA PRO A 100 19.45 6.63 0.54
C PRO A 100 19.66 8.00 -0.11
N ASP A 101 20.04 7.99 -1.39
CA ASP A 101 20.19 9.19 -2.22
C ASP A 101 18.82 9.81 -2.55
N GLN A 102 17.78 8.97 -2.63
CA GLN A 102 16.39 9.40 -2.83
C GLN A 102 15.47 8.61 -1.90
N ILE A 103 14.62 9.30 -1.13
CA ILE A 103 13.56 8.66 -0.34
C ILE A 103 12.32 8.47 -1.22
N LEU A 104 11.81 7.24 -1.25
CA LEU A 104 10.58 6.86 -1.96
C LEU A 104 9.38 6.76 -1.03
N ASN A 105 9.56 6.28 0.20
CA ASN A 105 8.50 6.20 1.20
C ASN A 105 9.06 6.62 2.56
N LEU A 106 8.32 7.43 3.31
CA LEU A 106 8.64 7.77 4.69
C LEU A 106 7.41 7.71 5.58
N THR A 107 7.43 6.79 6.53
CA THR A 107 6.30 6.45 7.41
C THR A 107 6.22 7.41 8.59
N THR A 108 5.95 8.69 8.29
CA THR A 108 5.49 9.67 9.29
C THR A 108 4.02 9.50 9.64
N SER A 109 3.30 8.70 8.85
CA SER A 109 1.91 8.29 9.05
C SER A 109 1.74 6.85 8.54
N ASP A 110 0.49 6.37 8.41
CA ASP A 110 0.19 4.95 8.28
C ASP A 110 0.57 4.37 6.91
N ASN A 111 1.33 3.27 6.91
CA ASN A 111 1.30 2.31 5.78
C ASN A 111 0.22 1.24 6.00
N ILE A 112 0.04 0.82 7.26
CA ILE A 112 -1.04 -0.06 7.71
C ILE A 112 -1.99 0.81 8.52
N GLY A 113 -3.20 0.98 8.02
CA GLY A 113 -4.11 2.00 8.53
C GLY A 113 -4.78 1.67 9.86
N PRO A 114 -5.40 2.70 10.47
CA PRO A 114 -6.11 2.59 11.74
C PRO A 114 -7.54 2.06 11.56
N VAL A 115 -8.15 1.70 12.68
CA VAL A 115 -9.55 1.30 12.81
C VAL A 115 -10.32 2.40 13.55
N LEU A 116 -11.44 2.87 13.01
CA LEU A 116 -12.37 3.75 13.71
C LEU A 116 -13.48 2.93 14.34
N ILE A 117 -13.65 3.07 15.65
CA ILE A 117 -14.74 2.44 16.40
C ILE A 117 -15.88 3.45 16.57
N GLN A 118 -17.09 3.04 16.19
CA GLN A 118 -18.28 3.89 16.30
C GLN A 118 -18.52 4.31 17.76
N GLY A 119 -18.75 5.61 17.97
CA GLY A 119 -18.91 6.20 19.30
C GLY A 119 -17.60 6.34 20.09
N GLY A 120 -16.47 5.92 19.52
CA GLY A 120 -15.14 5.99 20.11
C GLY A 120 -14.19 6.87 19.29
N SER A 121 -12.95 6.42 19.12
CA SER A 121 -11.92 7.12 18.35
C SER A 121 -11.14 6.17 17.44
N TRP A 122 -10.20 6.71 16.66
CA TRP A 122 -9.26 5.94 15.85
C TRP A 122 -8.28 5.18 16.75
N ILE A 123 -8.00 3.93 16.40
CA ILE A 123 -7.03 3.07 17.08
C ILE A 123 -6.04 2.45 16.08
N GLY A 124 -4.79 2.31 16.51
CA GLY A 124 -3.71 1.83 15.64
C GLY A 124 -3.10 2.95 14.78
N GLY A 125 -2.13 2.57 13.94
CA GLY A 125 -1.42 3.51 13.09
C GLY A 125 -0.78 4.67 13.87
N ASN A 126 -0.89 5.89 13.33
CA ASN A 126 -0.41 7.13 13.90
C ASN A 126 -1.44 7.85 14.79
N HIS A 127 -2.53 7.18 15.17
CA HIS A 127 -3.64 7.83 15.86
C HIS A 127 -3.55 7.69 17.37
N SER A 128 -3.78 8.81 18.04
CA SER A 128 -3.87 8.90 19.51
C SER A 128 -5.33 8.88 19.96
N TYR A 129 -5.57 8.53 21.22
CA TYR A 129 -6.93 8.49 21.76
C TYR A 129 -7.59 9.87 21.62
N GLN A 130 -8.77 9.88 20.99
CA GLN A 130 -9.53 11.10 20.70
C GLN A 130 -8.73 12.19 19.96
N GLU A 131 -7.66 11.82 19.24
CA GLU A 131 -6.77 12.76 18.55
C GLU A 131 -6.10 13.81 19.46
N THR A 132 -5.90 13.49 20.73
CA THR A 132 -5.32 14.42 21.73
C THR A 132 -3.79 14.54 21.67
N GLY A 133 -3.12 13.58 21.01
CA GLY A 133 -1.66 13.48 20.98
C GLY A 133 -1.04 12.97 22.29
N LYS A 134 -1.82 12.39 23.21
CA LYS A 134 -1.36 12.01 24.56
C LYS A 134 -1.33 10.52 24.83
N SER A 135 -2.42 9.82 24.50
CA SER A 135 -2.58 8.40 24.84
C SER A 135 -2.47 7.50 23.63
N LYS A 136 -1.56 6.52 23.70
CA LYS A 136 -1.42 5.47 22.68
C LYS A 136 -2.67 4.61 22.63
N THR A 137 -3.07 4.27 21.42
CA THR A 137 -4.23 3.42 21.11
C THR A 137 -3.82 2.03 20.67
N ALA A 138 -2.52 1.80 20.50
CA ALA A 138 -1.96 0.50 20.16
C ALA A 138 -0.53 0.33 20.70
N LYS A 139 -0.04 -0.90 20.66
CA LYS A 139 1.38 -1.24 20.86
C LYS A 139 1.78 -2.46 20.05
N THR A 140 3.04 -2.53 19.64
CA THR A 140 3.65 -3.79 19.23
C THR A 140 3.94 -4.66 20.44
N LEU A 141 3.33 -5.85 20.48
CA LEU A 141 3.53 -6.88 21.50
C LEU A 141 4.82 -7.66 21.27
N SER A 142 5.06 -8.04 20.02
CA SER A 142 6.24 -8.82 19.63
C SER A 142 6.54 -8.62 18.16
N TYR A 143 7.81 -8.74 17.78
CA TYR A 143 8.23 -8.83 16.40
C TYR A 143 9.42 -9.78 16.27
N ALA A 144 9.65 -10.30 15.06
CA ALA A 144 10.80 -11.13 14.73
C ALA A 144 11.19 -10.94 13.27
N PHE A 145 12.50 -10.94 13.00
CA PHE A 145 13.08 -10.86 11.67
C PHE A 145 13.61 -12.23 11.26
N TYR A 146 13.40 -12.61 10.00
CA TYR A 146 13.86 -13.88 9.45
C TYR A 146 14.56 -13.65 8.11
N ALA A 147 15.61 -14.43 7.85
CA ALA A 147 16.23 -14.57 6.54
C ALA A 147 16.09 -16.03 6.09
N ASP A 148 15.46 -16.27 4.95
CA ASP A 148 15.24 -17.62 4.40
C ASP A 148 14.62 -18.61 5.41
N GLY A 149 13.73 -18.10 6.28
CA GLY A 149 13.06 -18.89 7.32
C GLY A 149 13.82 -19.00 8.64
N GLU A 150 15.08 -18.57 8.71
CA GLU A 150 15.91 -18.61 9.92
C GLU A 150 15.75 -17.31 10.72
N LEU A 151 15.51 -17.44 12.03
CA LEU A 151 15.36 -16.31 12.95
C LEU A 151 16.67 -15.52 13.07
N LEU A 152 16.60 -14.21 12.92
CA LEU A 152 17.73 -13.29 13.08
C LEU A 152 17.74 -12.66 14.49
N LYS A 153 18.94 -12.36 14.97
CA LYS A 153 19.23 -11.64 16.20
C LYS A 153 19.87 -10.29 15.88
N ALA A 154 19.91 -9.41 16.88
CA ALA A 154 20.64 -8.15 16.77
C ALA A 154 22.12 -8.42 16.45
N GLY A 155 22.66 -7.73 15.45
CA GLY A 155 24.01 -7.93 14.94
C GLY A 155 24.12 -8.91 13.77
N ASP A 156 23.07 -9.69 13.46
CA ASP A 156 23.09 -10.60 12.33
C ASP A 156 23.07 -9.84 11.00
N GLU A 157 23.89 -10.28 10.05
CA GLU A 157 23.89 -9.81 8.67
C GLU A 157 24.18 -10.95 7.70
N ARG A 158 23.44 -11.01 6.59
CA ARG A 158 23.62 -12.08 5.58
C ARG A 158 22.91 -11.77 4.27
N TRP A 159 23.31 -12.53 3.26
CA TRP A 159 22.50 -12.68 2.05
C TRP A 159 21.26 -13.52 2.34
N ALA A 160 20.15 -13.13 1.72
CA ALA A 160 18.88 -13.84 1.76
C ALA A 160 18.20 -13.82 0.39
N GLN A 161 17.36 -14.79 0.10
CA GLN A 161 16.39 -14.72 -1.00
C GLN A 161 15.10 -14.07 -0.52
N VAL A 162 14.68 -14.42 0.70
CA VAL A 162 13.45 -13.95 1.34
C VAL A 162 13.79 -13.38 2.70
N VAL A 163 13.26 -12.20 2.99
CA VAL A 163 13.25 -11.65 4.35
C VAL A 163 11.81 -11.60 4.82
N THR A 164 11.55 -12.06 6.04
CA THR A 164 10.23 -11.99 6.65
C THR A 164 10.29 -11.20 7.95
N VAL A 165 9.34 -10.29 8.14
CA VAL A 165 9.11 -9.60 9.41
C VAL A 165 7.74 -10.01 9.92
N ARG A 166 7.70 -10.66 11.08
CA ARG A 166 6.45 -11.03 11.75
C ARG A 166 6.21 -10.07 12.89
N VAL A 167 5.03 -9.47 12.96
CA VAL A 167 4.66 -8.46 13.96
C VAL A 167 3.33 -8.85 14.58
N LYS A 168 3.22 -8.68 15.90
CA LYS A 168 1.96 -8.75 16.62
C LYS A 168 1.71 -7.42 17.31
N ASN A 169 0.55 -6.83 17.08
CA ASN A 169 0.10 -5.60 17.71
C ASN A 169 -1.17 -5.87 18.54
N ALA A 170 -1.34 -5.08 19.60
CA ALA A 170 -2.61 -4.93 20.29
C ALA A 170 -3.14 -3.53 19.99
N LEU A 171 -4.38 -3.44 19.50
CA LEU A 171 -5.13 -2.19 19.39
C LEU A 171 -6.17 -2.18 20.51
N TYR A 172 -6.22 -1.10 21.27
CA TYR A 172 -7.02 -1.01 22.48
C TYR A 172 -8.45 -0.54 22.22
N ASP A 173 -9.37 -0.89 23.12
CA ASP A 173 -10.77 -0.51 23.04
C ASP A 173 -10.96 0.97 23.46
N PRO A 174 -11.29 1.88 22.52
CA PRO A 174 -11.45 3.29 22.85
C PRO A 174 -12.73 3.57 23.66
N LEU A 175 -13.63 2.59 23.78
CA LEU A 175 -14.86 2.70 24.57
C LEU A 175 -14.70 2.24 26.02
N ARG A 176 -13.50 1.82 26.42
CA ARG A 176 -13.17 1.46 27.80
C ARG A 176 -11.92 2.21 28.29
N PRO A 177 -11.97 3.55 28.32
CA PRO A 177 -10.88 4.33 28.88
C PRO A 177 -10.74 4.05 30.38
N GLY A 178 -9.50 4.04 30.85
CA GLY A 178 -9.21 4.16 32.28
C GLY A 178 -9.63 5.54 32.81
N PRO A 179 -9.44 5.77 34.13
CA PRO A 179 -9.71 7.07 34.74
C PRO A 179 -8.99 8.21 34.00
N GLN A 180 -9.68 9.32 33.79
CA GLN A 180 -9.13 10.50 33.13
C GLN A 180 -9.11 11.66 34.13
N SER A 181 -7.92 12.17 34.44
CA SER A 181 -7.73 13.48 35.08
C SER A 181 -7.52 14.53 33.98
N ASP A 182 -7.94 15.77 34.23
CA ASP A 182 -7.73 16.86 33.28
C ASP A 182 -6.24 17.02 32.94
N GLY A 183 -5.94 16.98 31.64
CA GLY A 183 -4.58 17.15 31.13
C GLY A 183 -3.70 15.89 31.12
N GLU A 184 -4.09 14.81 31.80
CA GLU A 184 -3.30 13.57 31.92
C GLU A 184 -3.54 12.57 30.78
N GLN A 185 -2.64 11.60 30.68
CA GLN A 185 -2.72 10.48 29.75
C GLN A 185 -3.78 9.49 30.21
N THR A 186 -4.90 9.38 29.48
CA THR A 186 -5.88 8.30 29.66
C THR A 186 -5.25 6.95 29.39
N SER A 187 -5.33 5.99 30.32
CA SER A 187 -4.86 4.63 30.06
C SER A 187 -5.87 3.86 29.19
N LEU A 188 -5.35 3.05 28.27
CA LEU A 188 -6.13 2.15 27.42
C LEU A 188 -5.53 0.75 27.55
N ASP A 189 -6.14 -0.06 28.39
CA ASP A 189 -5.53 -1.33 28.83
C ASP A 189 -6.29 -2.56 28.30
N HIS A 190 -7.48 -2.37 27.74
CA HIS A 190 -8.30 -3.43 27.17
C HIS A 190 -8.01 -3.60 25.69
N THR A 191 -7.39 -4.72 25.30
CA THR A 191 -7.21 -5.06 23.88
C THR A 191 -8.56 -5.32 23.22
N LEU A 192 -8.86 -4.58 22.16
CA LEU A 192 -10.02 -4.82 21.29
C LEU A 192 -9.65 -5.73 20.11
N ILE A 193 -8.47 -5.52 19.52
CA ILE A 193 -8.01 -6.24 18.34
C ILE A 193 -6.59 -6.73 18.58
N LEU A 194 -6.38 -8.04 18.39
CA LEU A 194 -5.04 -8.57 18.16
C LEU A 194 -4.80 -8.53 16.66
N GLU A 195 -3.75 -7.84 16.26
CA GLU A 195 -3.35 -7.69 14.86
C GLU A 195 -2.05 -8.47 14.62
N ASP A 196 -2.10 -9.46 13.73
CA ASP A 196 -0.93 -10.19 13.26
C ASP A 196 -0.59 -9.69 11.85
N VAL A 197 0.65 -9.25 11.64
CA VAL A 197 1.14 -8.76 10.35
C VAL A 197 2.40 -9.54 9.95
N ILE A 198 2.41 -10.04 8.72
CA ILE A 198 3.57 -10.69 8.10
C ILE A 198 3.98 -9.86 6.89
N TYR A 199 5.18 -9.30 6.94
CA TYR A 199 5.82 -8.66 5.80
C TYR A 199 6.79 -9.65 5.17
N THR A 200 6.63 -9.92 3.88
CA THR A 200 7.54 -10.77 3.10
C THR A 200 8.19 -9.93 2.02
N ILE A 201 9.52 -9.75 2.12
CA ILE A 201 10.31 -8.91 1.25
C ILE A 201 11.03 -9.78 0.22
N LEU A 202 10.79 -9.48 -1.06
CA LEU A 202 11.34 -10.17 -2.22
C LEU A 202 11.84 -9.17 -3.23
N GLY A 203 13.16 -9.01 -3.36
CA GLY A 203 13.76 -8.14 -4.38
C GLY A 203 13.25 -6.71 -4.35
N GLY A 204 12.99 -6.17 -3.16
CA GLY A 204 12.50 -4.81 -2.94
C GLY A 204 10.98 -4.64 -2.95
N SER A 205 10.20 -5.63 -3.37
CA SER A 205 8.75 -5.66 -3.15
C SER A 205 8.44 -6.10 -1.72
N ILE A 206 7.35 -5.60 -1.14
CA ILE A 206 6.88 -5.96 0.21
C ILE A 206 5.46 -6.53 0.08
N GLN A 207 5.34 -7.85 0.20
CA GLN A 207 4.06 -8.51 0.41
C GLN A 207 3.65 -8.36 1.87
N VAL A 208 2.37 -8.05 2.12
CA VAL A 208 1.80 -7.90 3.45
C VAL A 208 0.63 -8.87 3.58
N GLU A 209 0.64 -9.67 4.64
CA GLU A 209 -0.51 -10.46 5.08
C GLU A 209 -0.87 -9.97 6.47
N LEU A 210 -2.11 -9.53 6.62
CA LEU A 210 -2.60 -8.98 7.88
C LEU A 210 -3.83 -9.73 8.34
N SER A 211 -3.94 -9.91 9.65
CA SER A 211 -5.18 -10.34 10.27
C SER A 211 -5.50 -9.64 11.57
N HIS A 212 -6.80 -9.53 11.84
CA HIS A 212 -7.41 -8.99 13.03
C HIS A 212 -8.24 -10.08 13.72
N LYS A 213 -7.94 -10.33 14.99
CA LYS A 213 -8.75 -11.17 15.87
C LYS A 213 -9.39 -10.31 16.95
N TYR A 214 -10.71 -10.18 16.90
CA TYR A 214 -11.47 -9.33 17.82
C TYR A 214 -11.62 -9.99 19.20
N GLN A 215 -11.39 -9.23 20.27
CA GLN A 215 -11.32 -9.75 21.65
C GLN A 215 -12.51 -9.33 22.54
N SER A 216 -13.28 -8.30 22.17
CA SER A 216 -14.34 -7.75 23.01
C SER A 216 -15.56 -8.67 23.11
N ASN A 217 -15.98 -8.97 24.34
CA ASN A 217 -17.27 -9.63 24.63
C ASN A 217 -18.47 -8.70 24.39
N GLU A 218 -18.26 -7.39 24.44
CA GLU A 218 -19.30 -6.41 24.11
C GLU A 218 -19.34 -6.16 22.61
N LYS A 219 -20.53 -5.90 22.10
CA LYS A 219 -20.74 -5.45 20.72
C LYS A 219 -19.95 -4.18 20.45
N ARG A 220 -19.17 -4.19 19.37
CA ARG A 220 -18.49 -3.02 18.82
C ARG A 220 -18.82 -2.92 17.34
N ILE A 221 -18.80 -1.71 16.81
CA ILE A 221 -18.98 -1.47 15.38
C ILE A 221 -17.72 -0.79 14.88
N VAL A 222 -17.04 -1.46 13.94
CA VAL A 222 -15.99 -0.83 13.14
C VAL A 222 -16.68 0.08 12.15
N GLU A 223 -16.64 1.38 12.43
CA GLU A 223 -17.18 2.39 11.53
C GLU A 223 -16.37 2.45 10.24
N ARG A 224 -15.05 2.36 10.36
CA ARG A 224 -14.12 2.35 9.22
C ARG A 224 -12.85 1.59 9.54
N TYR A 225 -12.30 0.87 8.56
CA TYR A 225 -10.94 0.35 8.64
C TYR A 225 -10.18 0.67 7.37
N TYR A 226 -9.10 1.42 7.49
CA TYR A 226 -8.15 1.62 6.41
C TYR A 226 -7.11 0.51 6.46
N GLY A 227 -7.03 -0.30 5.40
CA GLY A 227 -6.01 -1.34 5.28
C GLY A 227 -4.69 -0.77 4.80
N MET A 228 -4.26 -1.22 3.63
CA MET A 228 -3.10 -0.66 2.95
C MET A 228 -3.28 0.83 2.65
N GLN A 229 -2.27 1.62 3.01
CA GLN A 229 -2.13 3.03 2.68
C GLN A 229 -0.78 3.29 2.01
N SER A 230 -0.71 4.40 1.28
CA SER A 230 0.52 4.89 0.66
C SER A 230 1.08 6.11 1.39
N MET A 231 2.41 6.10 1.59
CA MET A 231 3.24 7.21 2.04
C MET A 231 4.30 7.58 0.98
N PHE A 232 3.94 7.49 -0.31
CA PHE A 232 4.87 7.73 -1.41
C PHE A 232 5.32 9.20 -1.47
N VAL A 233 6.64 9.42 -1.43
CA VAL A 233 7.24 10.76 -1.34
C VAL A 233 7.35 11.40 -2.72
N GLY A 234 6.87 12.63 -2.83
CA GLY A 234 6.95 13.41 -4.06
C GLY A 234 6.02 12.90 -5.16
N GLU A 235 4.92 12.25 -4.78
CA GLU A 235 3.85 11.92 -5.71
C GLU A 235 3.33 13.18 -6.42
N THR A 236 3.13 13.06 -7.72
CA THR A 236 2.57 14.11 -8.57
C THR A 236 1.30 13.67 -9.27
N ASP A 237 1.19 12.39 -9.62
CA ASP A 237 0.08 11.86 -10.39
C ASP A 237 -0.30 10.47 -9.88
N LEU A 238 -1.58 10.13 -10.03
CA LEU A 238 -2.14 8.87 -9.56
C LEU A 238 -3.02 8.25 -10.64
N MET A 239 -3.03 6.91 -10.68
CA MET A 239 -4.04 6.12 -11.36
C MET A 239 -4.61 5.03 -10.43
N THR A 240 -5.86 4.67 -10.67
CA THR A 240 -6.60 3.60 -10.01
C THR A 240 -7.09 2.60 -11.05
N PRO A 241 -6.32 1.55 -11.38
CA PRO A 241 -6.83 0.43 -12.15
C PRO A 241 -8.14 -0.10 -11.56
N ASN A 242 -9.11 -0.39 -12.43
CA ASN A 242 -10.49 -0.76 -12.06
C ASN A 242 -11.26 0.28 -11.24
N GLY A 243 -10.73 1.50 -11.11
CA GLY A 243 -11.41 2.67 -10.56
C GLY A 243 -11.70 3.73 -11.65
N PRO A 244 -12.19 4.91 -11.24
CA PRO A 244 -12.55 5.99 -12.16
C PRO A 244 -11.35 6.65 -12.88
N PHE A 245 -10.14 6.48 -12.36
CA PHE A 245 -8.94 7.14 -12.86
C PHE A 245 -8.03 6.13 -13.55
N SER A 246 -8.25 5.88 -14.84
CA SER A 246 -7.57 4.79 -15.57
C SER A 246 -6.19 5.14 -16.13
N ASP A 247 -5.79 6.41 -16.11
CA ASP A 247 -4.47 6.88 -16.52
C ASP A 247 -3.90 7.80 -15.43
N PHE A 248 -2.59 8.04 -15.47
CA PHE A 248 -1.93 9.00 -14.60
C PHE A 248 -2.47 10.39 -14.85
N GLN A 249 -2.95 10.99 -13.78
CA GLN A 249 -3.38 12.37 -13.76
C GLN A 249 -3.17 12.95 -12.37
N ARG A 250 -3.03 14.27 -12.30
CA ARG A 250 -3.10 14.99 -11.04
C ARG A 250 -4.49 14.84 -10.44
N ILE A 251 -4.57 14.26 -9.25
CA ILE A 251 -5.83 14.09 -8.53
C ILE A 251 -5.86 15.02 -7.32
N PRO A 252 -6.90 15.86 -7.16
CA PRO A 252 -7.02 16.74 -6.01
C PRO A 252 -6.95 15.97 -4.68
N GLU A 253 -6.41 16.66 -3.67
CA GLU A 253 -6.59 16.26 -2.28
C GLU A 253 -8.10 16.17 -1.96
N ASP A 254 -8.49 15.28 -1.06
CA ASP A 254 -9.89 14.95 -0.70
C ASP A 254 -10.70 14.17 -1.75
N THR A 255 -10.07 13.71 -2.83
CA THR A 255 -10.74 12.85 -3.81
C THR A 255 -11.11 11.50 -3.20
N THR A 256 -12.36 11.07 -3.40
CA THR A 256 -12.85 9.75 -2.97
C THR A 256 -13.77 9.13 -4.02
N PHE A 257 -13.89 7.82 -4.03
CA PHE A 257 -14.97 7.16 -4.77
C PHE A 257 -15.52 5.94 -4.02
N SER A 258 -16.79 5.63 -4.27
CA SER A 258 -17.49 4.51 -3.62
C SER A 258 -17.14 3.17 -4.25
N LYS A 259 -17.40 2.07 -3.53
CA LYS A 259 -17.28 0.72 -4.08
C LYS A 259 -18.10 0.51 -5.34
N ARG A 260 -19.26 1.18 -5.47
CA ARG A 260 -20.07 1.16 -6.70
C ARG A 260 -19.32 1.73 -7.91
N ALA A 261 -18.59 2.82 -7.71
CA ALA A 261 -17.84 3.51 -8.77
C ALA A 261 -16.54 2.78 -9.16
N GLY A 262 -16.02 1.90 -8.30
CA GLY A 262 -14.85 1.06 -8.55
C GLY A 262 -15.06 -0.34 -8.00
N GLN A 263 -15.95 -1.11 -8.63
CA GLN A 263 -16.40 -2.41 -8.12
C GLN A 263 -15.23 -3.39 -7.94
N ASP A 264 -14.30 -3.38 -8.90
CA ASP A 264 -13.13 -4.26 -8.94
C ASP A 264 -11.84 -3.51 -8.53
N PHE A 265 -11.97 -2.32 -7.93
CA PHE A 265 -10.85 -1.50 -7.50
C PHE A 265 -10.02 -2.19 -6.41
N ASN A 266 -8.75 -2.42 -6.73
CA ASN A 266 -7.83 -3.12 -5.85
C ASN A 266 -6.40 -2.58 -5.95
N ARG A 267 -6.16 -1.52 -6.73
CA ARG A 267 -4.80 -1.01 -6.93
C ARG A 267 -4.76 0.51 -7.00
N ILE A 268 -3.82 1.08 -6.26
CA ILE A 268 -3.41 2.48 -6.37
C ILE A 268 -2.01 2.48 -6.99
N ILE A 269 -1.79 3.30 -8.01
CA ILE A 269 -0.46 3.51 -8.56
C ILE A 269 -0.18 5.00 -8.58
N GLU A 270 0.90 5.38 -7.92
CA GLU A 270 1.33 6.77 -7.75
C GLU A 270 2.65 6.97 -8.49
N LEU A 271 2.79 8.11 -9.15
CA LEU A 271 3.94 8.48 -9.97
C LEU A 271 4.58 9.75 -9.40
N ASN A 272 5.90 9.75 -9.33
CA ASN A 272 6.71 10.94 -9.19
C ASN A 272 7.23 11.30 -10.59
N SER A 273 6.59 12.26 -11.26
CA SER A 273 6.91 12.64 -12.64
C SER A 273 8.32 13.21 -12.82
N VAL A 274 8.92 13.77 -11.76
CA VAL A 274 10.29 14.30 -11.79
C VAL A 274 11.32 13.17 -11.92
N THR A 275 11.08 12.04 -11.24
CA THR A 275 12.04 10.92 -11.20
C THR A 275 11.63 9.73 -12.07
N GLY A 276 10.39 9.73 -12.56
CA GLY A 276 9.81 8.63 -13.33
C GLY A 276 9.59 7.34 -12.52
N ILE A 277 9.67 7.43 -11.19
CA ILE A 277 9.47 6.29 -10.28
C ILE A 277 8.01 6.25 -9.85
N CYS A 278 7.48 5.04 -9.83
CA CYS A 278 6.14 4.76 -9.36
C CYS A 278 6.16 3.89 -8.09
N GLN A 279 5.08 4.00 -7.32
CA GLN A 279 4.71 3.03 -6.29
C GLN A 279 3.35 2.42 -6.66
N SER A 280 3.26 1.09 -6.61
CA SER A 280 2.00 0.37 -6.63
C SER A 280 1.66 -0.14 -5.24
N THR A 281 0.42 0.12 -4.82
CA THR A 281 -0.23 -0.47 -3.66
C THR A 281 -1.34 -1.37 -4.19
N PHE A 282 -1.08 -2.68 -4.27
CA PHE A 282 -2.00 -3.67 -4.79
C PHE A 282 -2.59 -4.48 -3.64
N LEU A 283 -3.89 -4.33 -3.40
CA LEU A 283 -4.66 -5.18 -2.50
C LEU A 283 -5.11 -6.43 -3.24
N TYR A 284 -4.93 -7.61 -2.66
CA TYR A 284 -5.45 -8.81 -3.28
C TYR A 284 -6.99 -8.79 -3.30
N PRO A 285 -7.62 -9.33 -4.36
CA PRO A 285 -9.08 -9.40 -4.45
C PRO A 285 -9.73 -10.17 -3.31
N GLU A 286 -8.98 -11.11 -2.71
CA GLU A 286 -9.42 -11.94 -1.60
C GLU A 286 -8.47 -11.76 -0.41
N PRO A 287 -9.01 -11.78 0.83
CA PRO A 287 -10.43 -11.78 1.17
C PRO A 287 -11.16 -10.47 0.86
N LYS A 288 -12.47 -10.59 0.60
CA LYS A 288 -13.36 -9.47 0.22
C LYS A 288 -13.41 -8.34 1.25
N ARG A 289 -13.38 -7.09 0.74
CA ARG A 289 -13.74 -5.88 1.50
C ARG A 289 -15.19 -5.97 2.01
N PHE A 290 -15.41 -5.70 3.29
CA PHE A 290 -16.75 -5.54 3.88
C PHE A 290 -17.21 -4.09 3.76
N LEU A 291 -17.45 -3.68 2.51
CA LEU A 291 -18.00 -2.39 2.14
C LEU A 291 -19.34 -2.59 1.43
N GLY A 292 -20.35 -1.84 1.86
CA GLY A 292 -21.55 -1.57 1.09
C GLY A 292 -21.23 -0.76 -0.17
N LYS A 293 -22.15 -0.77 -1.14
CA LYS A 293 -21.95 -0.16 -2.46
C LYS A 293 -21.57 1.34 -2.38
N ASP A 294 -22.13 2.05 -1.41
CA ASP A 294 -21.97 3.50 -1.27
C ASP A 294 -20.86 3.90 -0.30
N ASN A 295 -20.25 2.93 0.39
CA ASN A 295 -19.07 3.22 1.19
C ASN A 295 -17.89 3.56 0.27
N LYS A 296 -17.09 4.54 0.69
CA LYS A 296 -15.84 4.92 0.03
C LYS A 296 -14.92 3.71 -0.03
N ALA A 297 -14.44 3.34 -1.22
CA ALA A 297 -13.46 2.27 -1.42
C ALA A 297 -12.02 2.83 -1.53
N PHE A 298 -11.92 4.02 -2.12
CA PHE A 298 -10.71 4.82 -2.25
C PHE A 298 -10.91 6.18 -1.61
N ILE A 299 -9.85 6.65 -0.96
CA ILE A 299 -9.74 8.00 -0.42
C ILE A 299 -8.34 8.51 -0.80
N ARG A 300 -8.23 9.81 -1.03
CA ARG A 300 -6.99 10.58 -1.08
C ARG A 300 -7.14 11.76 -0.14
N ALA A 301 -6.24 11.91 0.81
CA ALA A 301 -6.30 12.95 1.83
C ALA A 301 -4.97 13.00 2.59
N TYR A 302 -4.55 14.20 3.01
CA TYR A 302 -3.36 14.44 3.83
C TYR A 302 -2.07 13.88 3.19
N GLY A 303 -1.92 14.01 1.87
CA GLY A 303 -0.80 13.48 1.10
C GLY A 303 -0.76 11.94 1.01
N LYS A 304 -1.84 11.25 1.39
CA LYS A 304 -1.94 9.79 1.39
C LYS A 304 -3.07 9.29 0.51
N SER A 305 -2.93 8.03 0.09
CA SER A 305 -3.97 7.29 -0.61
C SER A 305 -4.33 6.02 0.18
N TYR A 306 -5.64 5.72 0.31
CA TYR A 306 -6.15 4.70 1.24
C TYR A 306 -7.00 3.65 0.53
N HIS A 307 -6.83 2.40 0.93
CA HIS A 307 -7.83 1.36 0.74
C HIS A 307 -8.72 1.26 1.98
N ASN A 308 -10.01 1.59 1.83
CA ASN A 308 -10.99 1.29 2.87
C ASN A 308 -11.43 -0.18 2.74
N LEU A 309 -11.42 -0.92 3.84
CA LEU A 309 -11.67 -2.36 3.85
C LEU A 309 -12.93 -2.76 4.61
N LEU A 310 -13.26 -2.05 5.69
CA LEU A 310 -14.47 -2.26 6.48
C LEU A 310 -15.23 -0.96 6.62
N ALA A 311 -16.56 -1.02 6.58
CA ALA A 311 -17.42 0.09 6.96
C ALA A 311 -18.67 -0.43 7.67
N SER A 312 -19.01 0.19 8.80
CA SER A 312 -20.18 -0.14 9.62
C SER A 312 -20.33 -1.64 9.93
N LYS A 313 -19.22 -2.34 10.18
CA LYS A 313 -19.20 -3.78 10.48
C LYS A 313 -19.29 -3.99 11.99
N GLU A 314 -20.36 -4.63 12.44
CA GLU A 314 -20.43 -5.16 13.81
C GLU A 314 -19.36 -6.25 13.98
N ILE A 315 -18.59 -6.21 15.06
CA ILE A 315 -17.57 -7.21 15.40
C ILE A 315 -17.92 -7.90 16.72
N LYS A 316 -17.57 -9.18 16.81
CA LYS A 316 -17.78 -10.02 17.99
C LYS A 316 -16.49 -10.72 18.37
N LYS A 317 -16.34 -11.08 19.65
CA LYS A 317 -15.18 -11.86 20.11
C LYS A 317 -14.98 -13.11 19.26
N GLY A 318 -13.74 -13.34 18.84
CA GLY A 318 -13.36 -14.49 18.04
C GLY A 318 -13.62 -14.33 16.54
N GLU A 319 -14.34 -13.29 16.10
CA GLU A 319 -14.39 -12.96 14.67
C GLU A 319 -12.99 -12.63 14.15
N PHE A 320 -12.78 -12.95 12.88
CA PHE A 320 -11.52 -12.77 12.18
C PHE A 320 -11.75 -11.93 10.93
N PHE A 321 -10.89 -10.95 10.72
CA PHE A 321 -10.76 -10.25 9.45
C PHE A 321 -9.32 -10.40 8.97
N SER A 322 -9.10 -10.59 7.68
CA SER A 322 -7.75 -10.59 7.11
C SER A 322 -7.75 -9.86 5.78
N TRP A 323 -6.56 -9.54 5.30
CA TRP A 323 -6.33 -9.12 3.93
C TRP A 323 -4.86 -9.37 3.57
N SER A 324 -4.57 -9.47 2.27
CA SER A 324 -3.20 -9.47 1.77
C SER A 324 -3.00 -8.41 0.71
N GLY A 325 -1.75 -8.01 0.52
CA GLY A 325 -1.36 -6.89 -0.32
C GLY A 325 0.08 -6.95 -0.79
N LEU A 326 0.42 -6.14 -1.78
CA LEU A 326 1.76 -5.96 -2.31
C LEU A 326 2.08 -4.48 -2.51
N TYR A 327 3.17 -4.03 -1.91
CA TYR A 327 3.84 -2.78 -2.24
C TYR A 327 4.98 -3.05 -3.22
N THR A 328 5.04 -2.27 -4.30
CA THR A 328 6.12 -2.36 -5.29
C THR A 328 6.54 -0.98 -5.75
N TRP A 329 7.84 -0.70 -5.72
CA TRP A 329 8.44 0.48 -6.34
C TRP A 329 9.07 0.08 -7.67
N PHE A 330 8.85 0.88 -8.71
CA PHE A 330 9.29 0.50 -10.05
C PHE A 330 9.48 1.71 -10.96
N ARG A 331 10.24 1.49 -12.04
CA ARG A 331 10.16 2.29 -13.26
C ARG A 331 9.28 1.53 -14.26
N PRO A 332 8.31 2.18 -14.92
CA PRO A 332 7.44 1.50 -15.88
C PRO A 332 8.25 0.82 -16.99
N LEU A 333 7.98 -0.46 -17.27
CA LEU A 333 8.51 -1.13 -18.47
C LEU A 333 8.01 -0.42 -19.73
N THR A 334 6.70 -0.14 -19.72
CA THR A 334 5.97 0.59 -20.74
C THR A 334 4.90 1.42 -20.06
N ASN A 335 4.78 2.68 -20.45
CA ASN A 335 3.67 3.55 -20.09
C ASN A 335 3.26 4.32 -21.34
N ASN A 336 2.13 3.97 -21.96
CA ASN A 336 1.61 4.66 -23.13
C ASN A 336 0.10 4.92 -22.97
N HIS A 337 -0.55 5.45 -24.01
CA HIS A 337 -1.99 5.72 -23.98
C HIS A 337 -2.85 4.47 -23.68
N ASN A 338 -2.40 3.28 -24.11
CA ASN A 338 -3.18 2.05 -24.04
C ASN A 338 -3.01 1.29 -22.74
N TYR A 339 -1.79 1.19 -22.21
CA TYR A 339 -1.49 0.41 -21.02
C TYR A 339 -0.26 0.90 -20.26
N LEU A 340 -0.23 0.54 -18.98
CA LEU A 340 0.94 0.56 -18.11
C LEU A 340 1.42 -0.89 -17.90
N ALA A 341 2.72 -1.13 -17.97
CA ALA A 341 3.32 -2.42 -17.62
C ALA A 341 4.52 -2.25 -16.68
N TYR A 342 4.64 -3.10 -15.67
CA TYR A 342 5.76 -3.10 -14.72
C TYR A 342 6.00 -4.46 -14.08
N CYS A 343 7.19 -4.65 -13.51
CA CYS A 343 7.54 -5.87 -12.77
C CYS A 343 7.35 -5.71 -11.26
N GLY A 344 7.00 -6.80 -10.59
CA GLY A 344 7.06 -6.95 -9.13
C GLY A 344 7.45 -8.38 -8.73
N LYS A 345 7.52 -8.66 -7.43
CA LYS A 345 7.79 -10.01 -6.92
C LYS A 345 6.84 -10.35 -5.77
N MET A 346 6.42 -11.61 -5.71
CA MET A 346 5.36 -12.05 -4.79
C MET A 346 5.40 -13.56 -4.65
N GLU A 347 5.24 -14.11 -3.44
CA GLU A 347 5.24 -15.56 -3.20
C GLU A 347 6.42 -16.33 -3.86
N GLY A 348 7.59 -15.70 -3.97
CA GLY A 348 8.77 -16.27 -4.64
C GLY A 348 8.69 -16.28 -6.17
N GLU A 349 7.65 -15.72 -6.77
CA GLU A 349 7.48 -15.58 -8.22
C GLU A 349 7.81 -14.16 -8.71
N GLN A 350 8.32 -14.10 -9.94
CA GLN A 350 8.46 -12.85 -10.68
C GLN A 350 7.14 -12.55 -11.40
N LEU A 351 6.66 -11.31 -11.28
CA LEU A 351 5.39 -10.88 -11.81
C LEU A 351 5.54 -9.78 -12.86
N ILE A 352 4.65 -9.80 -13.86
CA ILE A 352 4.36 -8.65 -14.72
C ILE A 352 2.93 -8.22 -14.45
N PHE A 353 2.77 -6.94 -14.10
CA PHE A 353 1.51 -6.24 -14.02
C PHE A 353 1.28 -5.50 -15.33
N ILE A 354 0.08 -5.63 -15.90
CA ILE A 354 -0.34 -4.91 -17.11
C ILE A 354 -1.72 -4.31 -16.83
N ASP A 355 -1.81 -2.99 -16.81
CA ASP A 355 -3.04 -2.23 -16.57
C ASP A 355 -3.47 -1.54 -17.86
N CYS A 356 -4.56 -2.00 -18.45
CA CYS A 356 -5.20 -1.42 -19.63
C CYS A 356 -5.95 -0.15 -19.24
N LYS A 357 -5.62 0.96 -19.89
CA LYS A 357 -6.18 2.29 -19.62
C LYS A 357 -7.42 2.60 -20.46
N CYS A 358 -7.55 1.90 -21.59
CA CYS A 358 -8.63 1.99 -22.57
C CYS A 358 -8.81 0.64 -23.31
N PRO A 359 -9.89 0.45 -24.09
CA PRO A 359 -10.00 -0.68 -25.00
C PRO A 359 -8.81 -0.75 -25.96
N PHE A 360 -8.18 -1.91 -26.07
CA PHE A 360 -6.95 -2.10 -26.82
C PHE A 360 -6.89 -3.49 -27.47
N GLN A 361 -6.37 -3.56 -28.69
CA GLN A 361 -6.04 -4.83 -29.33
C GLN A 361 -4.69 -4.70 -30.03
N GLY A 362 -3.69 -5.44 -29.57
CA GLY A 362 -2.34 -5.35 -30.13
C GLY A 362 -1.30 -6.15 -29.37
N GLU A 363 -0.05 -5.98 -29.78
CA GLU A 363 1.12 -6.57 -29.12
C GLU A 363 1.51 -5.75 -27.88
N ILE A 364 1.89 -6.43 -26.81
CA ILE A 364 2.50 -5.82 -25.63
C ILE A 364 4.00 -5.74 -25.86
N VAL A 365 4.53 -4.53 -25.80
CA VAL A 365 5.96 -4.27 -25.91
C VAL A 365 6.59 -4.61 -24.57
N LEU A 366 7.35 -5.71 -24.55
CA LEU A 366 8.16 -6.13 -23.41
C LEU A 366 9.65 -6.07 -23.77
N PRO A 367 10.54 -5.79 -22.81
CA PRO A 367 11.98 -5.92 -23.00
C PRO A 367 12.39 -7.33 -23.46
N ASN A 368 13.51 -7.42 -24.19
CA ASN A 368 14.05 -8.68 -24.71
C ASN A 368 14.19 -9.79 -23.65
N SER A 369 14.56 -9.41 -22.43
CA SER A 369 14.68 -10.32 -21.28
C SER A 369 13.39 -11.05 -20.90
N LEU A 370 12.23 -10.57 -21.36
CA LEU A 370 10.91 -11.13 -21.09
C LEU A 370 10.28 -11.86 -22.29
N LEU A 371 10.79 -11.69 -23.53
CA LEU A 371 10.12 -12.22 -24.73
C LEU A 371 9.98 -13.75 -24.76
N ASN A 372 10.97 -14.48 -24.24
CA ASN A 372 11.02 -15.95 -24.30
C ASN A 372 10.62 -16.64 -22.99
N LYS A 373 9.95 -15.91 -22.08
CA LYS A 373 9.55 -16.44 -20.78
C LYS A 373 8.28 -17.27 -20.85
N LYS A 374 8.12 -18.21 -19.91
CA LYS A 374 6.85 -18.94 -19.74
C LYS A 374 5.96 -18.14 -18.79
N TYR A 375 4.76 -17.79 -19.26
CA TYR A 375 3.78 -17.00 -18.51
C TYR A 375 2.65 -17.86 -17.97
N ARG A 376 2.25 -17.58 -16.74
CA ARG A 376 1.05 -18.12 -16.08
C ARG A 376 0.18 -16.96 -15.60
N ILE A 377 -1.11 -17.02 -15.90
CA ILE A 377 -2.07 -16.01 -15.48
C ILE A 377 -2.34 -16.19 -13.97
N LEU A 378 -2.10 -15.12 -13.19
CA LEU A 378 -2.49 -15.05 -11.78
C LEU A 378 -3.80 -14.29 -11.60
N PHE A 379 -3.99 -13.24 -12.37
CA PHE A 379 -5.17 -12.39 -12.32
C PHE A 379 -5.50 -11.88 -13.71
N LEU A 380 -6.79 -11.88 -14.05
CA LEU A 380 -7.28 -11.43 -15.34
C LEU A 380 -8.69 -10.87 -15.16
N ASP A 381 -8.85 -9.57 -15.41
CA ASP A 381 -10.17 -8.96 -15.38
C ASP A 381 -11.07 -9.43 -16.52
N GLN A 382 -12.38 -9.48 -16.26
CA GLN A 382 -13.37 -9.80 -17.27
C GLN A 382 -13.26 -8.84 -18.46
N GLY A 383 -13.23 -9.40 -19.68
CA GLY A 383 -13.11 -8.64 -20.92
C GLY A 383 -11.68 -8.43 -21.40
N ILE A 384 -10.68 -8.94 -20.69
CA ILE A 384 -9.29 -9.03 -21.15
C ILE A 384 -9.02 -10.47 -21.63
N GLY A 385 -8.41 -10.58 -22.80
CA GLY A 385 -7.88 -11.83 -23.34
C GLY A 385 -6.42 -11.67 -23.70
N ILE A 386 -5.63 -12.72 -23.47
CA ILE A 386 -4.20 -12.76 -23.79
C ILE A 386 -3.86 -14.02 -24.57
N GLN A 387 -2.99 -13.85 -25.56
CA GLN A 387 -2.45 -14.93 -26.39
C GLN A 387 -0.94 -14.76 -26.50
N LYS A 388 -0.20 -15.86 -26.66
CA LYS A 388 1.21 -15.78 -27.04
C LYS A 388 1.32 -15.30 -28.48
N SER A 389 2.31 -14.46 -28.76
CA SER A 389 2.69 -14.06 -30.11
C SER A 389 4.16 -14.40 -30.37
N LYS A 390 4.62 -14.23 -31.62
CA LYS A 390 6.04 -14.33 -31.96
C LYS A 390 6.90 -13.26 -31.25
N GLN A 391 6.27 -12.20 -30.75
CA GLN A 391 6.89 -11.04 -30.11
C GLN A 391 6.58 -10.99 -28.60
N GLY A 392 6.17 -12.11 -28.00
CA GLY A 392 5.88 -12.23 -26.57
C GLY A 392 4.39 -12.42 -26.30
N LEU A 393 3.63 -11.32 -26.19
CA LEU A 393 2.24 -11.33 -25.73
C LEU A 393 1.34 -10.42 -26.59
N LYS A 394 0.24 -10.98 -27.10
CA LYS A 394 -0.84 -10.24 -27.75
C LYS A 394 -2.03 -10.13 -26.81
N MET A 395 -2.54 -8.92 -26.66
CA MET A 395 -3.65 -8.62 -25.76
C MET A 395 -4.86 -8.09 -26.52
N LYS A 396 -6.06 -8.45 -26.04
CA LYS A 396 -7.33 -7.86 -26.42
C LYS A 396 -8.11 -7.49 -25.16
N ALA A 397 -8.24 -6.20 -24.90
CA ALA A 397 -9.02 -5.63 -23.81
C ALA A 397 -10.22 -4.89 -24.37
N LYS A 398 -11.43 -5.26 -23.96
CA LYS A 398 -12.68 -4.57 -24.37
C LYS A 398 -12.97 -3.32 -23.55
N ARG A 399 -12.28 -3.16 -22.42
CA ARG A 399 -12.44 -2.11 -21.42
C ARG A 399 -11.15 -1.99 -20.62
N ASN A 400 -11.09 -0.99 -19.76
CA ASN A 400 -10.03 -0.83 -18.77
C ASN A 400 -10.01 -2.05 -17.85
N GLY A 401 -8.82 -2.44 -17.40
CA GLY A 401 -8.67 -3.56 -16.48
C GLY A 401 -7.24 -4.01 -16.34
N SER A 402 -7.04 -5.00 -15.48
CA SER A 402 -5.73 -5.44 -15.04
C SER A 402 -5.48 -6.91 -15.39
N LEU A 403 -4.22 -7.19 -15.66
CA LEU A 403 -3.67 -8.52 -15.88
C LEU A 403 -2.41 -8.66 -15.03
N ILE A 404 -2.28 -9.79 -14.33
CA ILE A 404 -1.07 -10.16 -13.60
C ILE A 404 -0.60 -11.51 -14.10
N LEU A 405 0.65 -11.58 -14.53
CA LEU A 405 1.30 -12.78 -15.02
C LEU A 405 2.48 -13.12 -14.12
N ALA A 406 2.56 -14.38 -13.67
CA ALA A 406 3.81 -14.94 -13.18
C ALA A 406 4.68 -15.39 -14.36
N TYR A 407 6.00 -15.27 -14.25
CA TYR A 407 6.93 -15.75 -15.27
C TYR A 407 8.15 -16.47 -14.71
N LYS A 408 8.69 -17.40 -15.51
CA LYS A 408 9.92 -18.17 -15.24
C LYS A 408 10.82 -18.15 -16.47
#